data_AF-A0A9N9VY01-F1
#
_entry.id   AF-A0A9N9VY01-F1
#
_cell.length_a   1.000
_cell.length_b   1.000
_cell.length_c   1.000
_cell.angle_alpha   90.00
_cell.angle_beta   90.00
_cell.angle_gamma   90.00
#
_symmetry.space_group_name_H-M   'P 1'
#
loop_
_entity.id
_entity.type
_entity.pdbx_description
1 polymer ?
#
loop_
_entity_poly.entity_id
_entity_poly.type
_entity_poly.pdbx_seq_one_letter_code
_entity_poly.pdbx_strand_id
1 'polypeptide(L)'
;MLTSGLTGALWAMAITPLVFAQTQKDNTRVWAVIAYVHHGESVPELSTRPAVLTPEGAQQMARQGAAFRSRYLNETSSSEDNSTTNSTGFAPIYDMQLAALDNSKLTVMAAEEEASVGSALAFLQGLYPPVTQEYSILAGGDEIAHNFARNSSALVDYPLGGYQYPKLQVPATSDRNSPSIQGNVGCTKWTAAISSTLRGRQDMKDLYDESASLYRDLFASGPLKGAITNETANFWNAYEIYDYVNYLYLHNETTHEGLDNANETLMNLKSYAYAIQRGKYTESVDEPDDAKNQLYSVAGRTLASKIVSQFENVIANSAKQNKLTLMFGSLGPMLSFFSISGLINRENVRSGAFSSLPEPGSAMIFELVGDVPRKYETNLDPEKLQIRFRYRASADEGEKFADYALFNSGYGASTVSYTTFSRQLSSKSVNSTEWCDVCGSTTSSWCELSSASDETDSSGMFTRKQSIHPAIAGVIGALVMAAVMGLVVLALYMVAGFRLRRVGADERKRTFGGFKREGKKPSDTDVNVTQAGMHHERVGSWELRGHESPIPGLGGVITKDFSRSVTRRIDDDDDQISILGAKPAAVREAL
;
A
#
# COMPACT_ATOMS: atom_id res chain seq x y z
N MET A 1 -53.03 44.12 55.75
CA MET A 1 -51.85 44.88 56.23
C MET A 1 -50.62 44.12 55.74
N LEU A 2 -49.99 44.57 54.64
CA LEU A 2 -48.82 45.48 54.66
C LEU A 2 -47.74 44.96 55.62
N THR A 3 -46.47 44.71 55.29
CA THR A 3 -45.59 44.83 54.12
C THR A 3 -44.22 44.37 54.64
N SER A 4 -43.32 43.90 53.75
CA SER A 4 -41.84 43.93 53.87
C SER A 4 -41.18 43.22 55.07
N GLY A 5 -40.13 42.41 54.95
CA GLY A 5 -39.19 42.12 53.88
C GLY A 5 -37.91 41.62 54.57
N LEU A 6 -37.32 40.52 54.10
CA LEU A 6 -35.96 40.14 54.45
C LEU A 6 -35.35 39.39 53.26
N THR A 7 -34.55 40.13 52.52
CA THR A 7 -33.72 39.73 51.39
C THR A 7 -32.54 38.90 51.89
N GLY A 8 -32.46 37.64 51.48
CA GLY A 8 -31.25 36.83 51.52
C GLY A 8 -30.73 36.62 50.09
N ALA A 9 -29.69 37.36 49.70
CA ALA A 9 -29.01 37.18 48.43
C ALA A 9 -27.98 36.04 48.55
N LEU A 10 -28.26 34.90 47.94
CA LEU A 10 -27.30 33.82 47.71
C LEU A 10 -26.59 34.07 46.37
N TRP A 11 -25.32 34.42 46.41
CA TRP A 11 -24.44 34.48 45.24
C TRP A 11 -24.06 33.05 44.84
N ALA A 12 -24.59 32.55 43.73
CA ALA A 12 -24.06 31.38 43.04
C ALA A 12 -22.99 31.83 42.05
N MET A 13 -21.70 31.59 42.37
CA MET A 13 -20.62 31.71 41.39
C MET A 13 -20.74 30.58 40.38
N ALA A 14 -21.19 30.90 39.17
CA ALA A 14 -21.03 30.04 38.01
C ALA A 14 -19.54 30.03 37.61
N ILE A 15 -18.84 28.94 37.90
CA ILE A 15 -17.52 28.67 37.32
C ILE A 15 -17.78 28.12 35.92
N THR A 16 -17.86 29.00 34.93
CA THR A 16 -17.74 28.60 33.52
C THR A 16 -16.31 28.13 33.29
N PRO A 17 -16.07 26.88 32.84
CA PRO A 17 -14.74 26.48 32.42
C PRO A 17 -14.37 27.33 31.20
N LEU A 18 -13.35 28.18 31.38
CA LEU A 18 -12.64 28.81 30.26
C LEU A 18 -12.01 27.69 29.44
N VAL A 19 -12.69 27.30 28.36
CA VAL A 19 -12.11 26.50 27.30
C VAL A 19 -11.03 27.38 26.67
N PHE A 20 -9.77 27.13 27.01
CA PHE A 20 -8.65 27.62 26.23
C PHE A 20 -8.69 26.89 24.88
N ALA A 21 -9.38 27.48 23.90
CA ALA A 21 -9.05 27.24 22.52
C ALA A 21 -7.64 27.80 22.31
N GLN A 22 -6.62 26.95 22.47
CA GLN A 22 -5.29 27.29 21.99
C GLN A 22 -5.39 27.36 20.47
N THR A 23 -5.45 28.57 19.95
CA THR A 23 -5.15 28.85 18.54
C THR A 23 -3.67 28.50 18.35
N GLN A 24 -3.39 27.25 18.01
CA GLN A 24 -2.04 26.76 17.77
C GLN A 24 -1.53 27.44 16.51
N LYS A 25 -0.45 28.21 16.66
CA LYS A 25 0.24 28.88 15.57
C LYS A 25 0.69 27.82 14.54
N ASP A 26 0.27 28.02 13.30
CA ASP A 26 0.23 27.07 12.19
C ASP A 26 1.62 26.74 11.63
N ASN A 27 2.45 26.00 12.39
CA ASN A 27 3.77 25.54 11.94
C ASN A 27 3.89 24.00 11.84
N THR A 28 2.77 23.29 11.98
CA THR A 28 2.71 21.85 11.85
C THR A 28 2.71 21.46 10.37
N ARG A 29 3.70 20.67 9.94
CA ARG A 29 3.83 20.16 8.56
C ARG A 29 3.56 18.66 8.51
N VAL A 30 3.19 18.19 7.31
CA VAL A 30 3.10 16.76 6.99
C VAL A 30 4.48 16.29 6.51
N TRP A 31 5.05 15.30 7.20
CA TRP A 31 6.36 14.71 6.88
C TRP A 31 6.26 13.54 5.93
N ALA A 32 5.25 12.71 6.16
CA ALA A 32 4.95 11.55 5.35
C ALA A 32 3.47 11.18 5.46
N VAL A 33 3.01 10.47 4.44
CA VAL A 33 1.64 9.98 4.32
C VAL A 33 1.70 8.52 3.93
N ILE A 34 0.93 7.71 4.66
CA ILE A 34 0.66 6.33 4.28
C ILE A 34 -0.84 6.23 4.02
N ALA A 35 -1.23 5.70 2.87
CA ALA A 35 -2.63 5.48 2.54
C ALA A 35 -2.89 4.05 2.08
N TYR A 36 -4.02 3.50 2.52
CA TYR A 36 -4.62 2.30 1.96
C TYR A 36 -5.89 2.72 1.21
N VAL A 37 -6.00 2.35 -0.05
CA VAL A 37 -7.06 2.77 -0.97
C VAL A 37 -7.78 1.53 -1.47
N HIS A 38 -9.10 1.49 -1.30
CA HIS A 38 -9.92 0.46 -1.92
C HIS A 38 -9.88 0.62 -3.43
N HIS A 39 -9.75 -0.47 -4.19
CA HIS A 39 -9.82 -0.42 -5.65
C HIS A 39 -11.11 0.26 -6.13
N GLY A 40 -11.06 0.78 -7.35
CA GLY A 40 -12.22 1.34 -8.04
C GLY A 40 -13.21 0.24 -8.43
N GLU A 41 -14.36 0.66 -8.94
CA GLU A 41 -15.41 -0.25 -9.39
C GLU A 41 -14.87 -1.24 -10.43
N SER A 42 -15.16 -2.51 -10.23
CA SER A 42 -14.66 -3.61 -11.04
C SER A 42 -15.79 -4.54 -11.41
N VAL A 43 -15.60 -5.30 -12.48
CA VAL A 43 -16.55 -6.36 -12.86
C VAL A 43 -16.68 -7.36 -11.69
N PRO A 44 -17.89 -7.57 -11.14
CA PRO A 44 -18.09 -8.42 -9.96
C PRO A 44 -17.77 -9.88 -10.23
N GLU A 45 -17.37 -10.62 -9.19
CA GLU A 45 -17.03 -12.05 -9.29
C GLU A 45 -18.19 -12.94 -9.77
N LEU A 46 -19.45 -12.55 -9.48
CA LEU A 46 -20.62 -13.29 -9.96
C LEU A 46 -20.91 -13.07 -11.46
N SER A 47 -20.19 -12.15 -12.11
CA SER A 47 -20.22 -12.01 -13.56
C SER A 47 -19.50 -13.18 -14.23
N THR A 48 -19.94 -13.60 -15.41
CA THR A 48 -19.24 -14.63 -16.20
C THR A 48 -17.97 -14.10 -16.87
N ARG A 49 -17.52 -12.89 -16.50
CA ARG A 49 -16.41 -12.15 -17.11
C ARG A 49 -15.26 -12.04 -16.09
N PRO A 50 -14.01 -11.87 -16.56
CA PRO A 50 -12.88 -11.61 -15.65
C PRO A 50 -13.12 -10.36 -14.79
N ALA A 51 -12.73 -10.45 -13.51
CA ALA A 51 -12.86 -9.36 -12.54
C ALA A 51 -11.79 -8.28 -12.79
N VAL A 52 -12.09 -7.37 -13.72
CA VAL A 52 -11.20 -6.28 -14.15
C VAL A 52 -11.76 -4.93 -13.73
N LEU A 53 -10.87 -3.93 -13.60
CA LEU A 53 -11.28 -2.55 -13.36
C LEU A 53 -12.14 -2.03 -14.52
N THR A 54 -13.27 -1.39 -14.21
CA THR A 54 -14.10 -0.76 -15.24
C THR A 54 -13.57 0.64 -15.61
N PRO A 55 -14.06 1.22 -16.72
CA PRO A 55 -13.79 2.63 -17.01
C PRO A 55 -14.27 3.59 -15.91
N GLU A 56 -15.43 3.33 -15.29
CA GLU A 56 -15.91 4.16 -14.16
C GLU A 56 -15.02 3.99 -12.94
N GLY A 57 -14.60 2.75 -12.62
CA GLY A 57 -13.61 2.48 -11.59
C GLY A 57 -12.29 3.21 -11.82
N ALA A 58 -11.80 3.25 -13.05
CA ALA A 58 -10.61 4.03 -13.40
C ALA A 58 -10.81 5.54 -13.18
N GLN A 59 -11.98 6.08 -13.53
CA GLN A 59 -12.30 7.50 -13.28
C GLN A 59 -12.42 7.82 -11.79
N GLN A 60 -13.01 6.93 -10.98
CA GLN A 60 -13.01 7.05 -9.52
C GLN A 60 -11.59 7.14 -8.99
N MET A 61 -10.71 6.23 -9.40
CA MET A 61 -9.32 6.22 -8.93
C MET A 61 -8.54 7.46 -9.39
N ALA A 62 -8.72 7.91 -10.64
CA ALA A 62 -8.12 9.13 -11.14
C ALA A 62 -8.59 10.38 -10.35
N ARG A 63 -9.89 10.49 -10.07
CA ARG A 63 -10.44 11.55 -9.19
C ARG A 63 -9.84 11.50 -7.79
N GLN A 64 -9.71 10.31 -7.22
CA GLN A 64 -9.08 10.12 -5.91
C GLN A 64 -7.61 10.56 -5.91
N GLY A 65 -6.86 10.21 -6.95
CA GLY A 65 -5.48 10.64 -7.15
C GLY A 65 -5.36 12.16 -7.26
N ALA A 66 -6.24 12.81 -8.02
CA ALA A 66 -6.29 14.26 -8.16
C ALA A 66 -6.62 14.97 -6.83
N ALA A 67 -7.49 14.38 -6.01
CA ALA A 67 -7.77 14.89 -4.67
C ALA A 67 -6.55 14.78 -3.74
N PHE A 68 -5.78 13.68 -3.82
CA PHE A 68 -4.51 13.55 -3.11
C PHE A 68 -3.46 14.55 -3.62
N ARG A 69 -3.36 14.76 -4.93
CA ARG A 69 -2.50 15.78 -5.54
C ARG A 69 -2.80 17.17 -4.97
N SER A 70 -4.08 17.56 -4.99
CA SER A 70 -4.54 18.87 -4.52
C SER A 70 -4.20 19.13 -3.05
N ARG A 71 -4.22 18.07 -2.23
CA ARG A 71 -3.92 18.14 -0.80
C ARG A 71 -2.43 18.13 -0.51
N TYR A 72 -1.69 17.20 -1.10
CA TYR A 72 -0.32 16.85 -0.70
C TYR A 72 0.78 17.40 -1.62
N LEU A 73 0.45 17.68 -2.88
CA LEU A 73 1.38 18.11 -3.93
C LEU A 73 0.98 19.48 -4.48
N ASN A 74 0.94 20.49 -3.61
CA ASN A 74 0.71 21.86 -4.02
C ASN A 74 1.67 22.80 -3.27
N GLU A 75 1.99 23.95 -3.87
CA GLU A 75 2.90 24.92 -3.28
C GLU A 75 2.25 25.54 -2.04
N THR A 76 2.96 25.57 -0.91
CA THR A 76 2.61 26.55 0.14
C THR A 76 2.87 27.92 -0.44
N SER A 77 1.88 28.51 -1.10
CA SER A 77 1.85 29.95 -1.20
C SER A 77 1.83 30.46 0.24
N SER A 78 2.84 31.27 0.57
CA SER A 78 2.94 32.01 1.83
C SER A 78 1.96 33.19 1.82
N SER A 79 0.77 32.97 1.27
CA SER A 79 -0.29 33.94 1.15
C SER A 79 -1.34 33.58 2.20
N GLU A 80 -1.38 34.37 3.26
CA GLU A 80 -2.58 34.60 4.04
C GLU A 80 -3.67 35.11 3.10
N ASP A 81 -4.33 34.23 2.34
CA ASP A 81 -5.55 34.59 1.64
C ASP A 81 -6.66 33.61 1.99
N ASN A 82 -7.60 34.19 2.73
CA ASN A 82 -8.83 33.63 3.24
C ASN A 82 -9.76 33.31 2.07
N SER A 83 -9.50 32.22 1.37
CA SER A 83 -10.32 31.69 0.28
C SER A 83 -11.08 30.46 0.78
N THR A 84 -12.21 30.71 1.44
CA THR A 84 -13.24 29.72 1.69
C THR A 84 -13.86 29.26 0.37
N THR A 85 -13.34 28.18 -0.23
CA THR A 85 -14.13 27.22 -1.03
C THR A 85 -13.36 25.92 -1.23
N ASN A 86 -14.01 24.81 -0.88
CA ASN A 86 -13.76 23.41 -1.26
C ASN A 86 -12.82 22.57 -0.37
N SER A 87 -13.37 22.15 0.78
CA SER A 87 -13.40 20.79 1.38
C SER A 87 -12.20 19.82 1.39
N THR A 88 -11.05 20.11 0.76
CA THR A 88 -9.89 19.18 0.70
C THR A 88 -8.77 19.51 1.68
N GLY A 89 -8.77 20.71 2.27
CA GLY A 89 -7.86 21.17 3.32
C GLY A 89 -6.39 21.01 2.95
N PHE A 90 -5.76 22.06 2.41
CA PHE A 90 -4.38 21.98 1.95
C PHE A 90 -3.37 21.53 3.06
N ALA A 91 -2.52 20.55 2.75
CA ALA A 91 -1.53 20.02 3.70
C ALA A 91 -0.35 19.36 2.94
N PRO A 92 0.53 20.16 2.32
CA PRO A 92 1.57 19.64 1.46
C PRO A 92 2.58 18.82 2.25
N ILE A 93 3.04 17.73 1.63
CA ILE A 93 4.14 16.94 2.19
C ILE A 93 5.41 17.78 2.05
N TYR A 94 6.08 18.01 3.17
CA TYR A 94 7.31 18.78 3.22
C TYR A 94 8.33 18.22 2.22
N ASP A 95 8.99 19.04 1.41
CA ASP A 95 10.04 18.60 0.46
C ASP A 95 9.62 17.41 -0.43
N MET A 96 8.46 17.53 -1.08
CA MET A 96 7.98 16.60 -2.11
C MET A 96 8.00 17.30 -3.48
N GLN A 97 8.44 16.60 -4.53
CA GLN A 97 8.40 17.14 -5.89
C GLN A 97 6.95 17.17 -6.40
N LEU A 98 6.56 18.32 -6.94
CA LEU A 98 5.17 18.63 -7.27
C LEU A 98 4.77 18.14 -8.66
N ALA A 99 5.67 18.28 -9.63
CA ALA A 99 5.40 17.99 -11.04
C ALA A 99 6.16 16.73 -11.49
N ALA A 100 7.48 16.69 -11.36
CA ALA A 100 8.27 15.47 -11.61
C ALA A 100 8.09 14.41 -10.51
N LEU A 101 7.86 13.16 -10.90
CA LEU A 101 7.75 12.01 -10.03
C LEU A 101 9.12 11.57 -9.52
N ASP A 102 9.22 11.34 -8.21
CA ASP A 102 10.42 10.83 -7.56
C ASP A 102 10.15 9.47 -6.90
N ASN A 103 10.58 8.40 -7.57
CA ASN A 103 10.43 7.02 -7.10
C ASN A 103 11.20 6.72 -5.81
N SER A 104 12.10 7.60 -5.34
CA SER A 104 12.74 7.46 -4.02
C SER A 104 11.86 7.97 -2.88
N LYS A 105 10.89 8.83 -3.17
CA LYS A 105 9.94 9.40 -2.20
C LYS A 105 8.55 8.80 -2.30
N LEU A 106 8.18 8.23 -3.46
CA LEU A 106 6.92 7.54 -3.69
C LEU A 106 7.10 6.02 -3.61
N THR A 107 6.34 5.35 -2.75
CA THR A 107 6.21 3.88 -2.70
C THR A 107 4.78 3.50 -3.08
N VAL A 108 4.62 2.63 -4.07
CA VAL A 108 3.31 2.15 -4.52
C VAL A 108 3.27 0.63 -4.45
N MET A 109 2.23 0.10 -3.83
CA MET A 109 1.95 -1.34 -3.73
C MET A 109 0.49 -1.63 -4.06
N ALA A 110 0.21 -2.72 -4.76
CA ALA A 110 -1.14 -3.19 -5.03
C ALA A 110 -1.27 -4.68 -4.70
N ALA A 111 -2.45 -5.10 -4.26
CA ALA A 111 -2.84 -6.50 -4.23
C ALA A 111 -2.77 -7.11 -5.65
N GLU A 112 -2.62 -8.43 -5.74
CA GLU A 112 -2.36 -9.11 -7.02
C GLU A 112 -3.56 -9.12 -7.98
N GLU A 113 -4.76 -8.81 -7.47
CA GLU A 113 -5.99 -8.67 -8.25
C GLU A 113 -5.87 -7.58 -9.33
N GLU A 114 -6.37 -7.87 -10.53
CA GLU A 114 -6.27 -6.96 -11.67
C GLU A 114 -6.95 -5.61 -11.40
N ALA A 115 -8.09 -5.62 -10.70
CA ALA A 115 -8.78 -4.41 -10.26
C ALA A 115 -7.89 -3.52 -9.37
N SER A 116 -7.12 -4.11 -8.46
CA SER A 116 -6.22 -3.39 -7.55
C SER A 116 -5.00 -2.80 -8.27
N VAL A 117 -4.39 -3.58 -9.18
CA VAL A 117 -3.26 -3.12 -10.01
C VAL A 117 -3.70 -1.98 -10.94
N GLY A 118 -4.82 -2.15 -11.66
CA GLY A 118 -5.38 -1.11 -12.53
C GLY A 118 -5.72 0.16 -11.75
N SER A 119 -6.28 -0.01 -10.54
CA SER A 119 -6.64 1.12 -9.66
C SER A 119 -5.43 1.93 -9.24
N ALA A 120 -4.32 1.28 -8.91
CA ALA A 120 -3.07 1.95 -8.59
C ALA A 120 -2.58 2.82 -9.76
N LEU A 121 -2.62 2.29 -10.98
CA LEU A 121 -2.19 3.01 -12.18
C LEU A 121 -3.11 4.21 -12.49
N ALA A 122 -4.43 4.01 -12.43
CA ALA A 122 -5.41 5.08 -12.65
C ALA A 122 -5.31 6.18 -11.57
N PHE A 123 -5.10 5.80 -10.31
CA PHE A 123 -4.85 6.77 -9.25
C PHE A 123 -3.58 7.60 -9.50
N LEU A 124 -2.50 6.97 -9.98
CA LEU A 124 -1.25 7.65 -10.26
C LEU A 124 -1.37 8.65 -11.42
N GLN A 125 -2.25 8.40 -12.39
CA GLN A 125 -2.59 9.37 -13.44
C GLN A 125 -3.24 10.64 -12.86
N GLY A 126 -4.06 10.51 -11.82
CA GLY A 126 -4.60 11.66 -11.10
C GLY A 126 -3.59 12.36 -10.19
N LEU A 127 -2.72 11.58 -9.54
CA LEU A 127 -1.72 12.10 -8.60
C LEU A 127 -0.57 12.85 -9.31
N TYR A 128 -0.03 12.25 -10.37
CA TYR A 128 1.04 12.76 -11.23
C TYR A 128 0.57 12.70 -12.68
N PRO A 129 -0.26 13.67 -13.12
CA PRO A 129 -0.74 13.72 -14.49
C PRO A 129 0.43 13.88 -15.48
N PRO A 130 0.24 13.47 -16.75
CA PRO A 130 1.23 13.69 -17.80
C PRO A 130 1.64 15.17 -17.89
N VAL A 131 2.94 15.42 -17.92
CA VAL A 131 3.50 16.76 -18.01
C VAL A 131 4.76 16.72 -18.88
N THR A 132 4.82 17.63 -19.85
CA THR A 132 5.97 17.78 -20.74
C THR A 132 7.06 18.62 -20.10
N GLN A 133 8.31 18.37 -20.49
CA GLN A 133 9.50 19.13 -20.07
C GLN A 133 9.72 19.14 -18.55
N GLU A 134 9.30 18.07 -17.88
CA GLU A 134 9.42 17.93 -16.43
C GLU A 134 10.09 16.60 -16.12
N TYR A 135 11.29 16.66 -15.55
CA TYR A 135 12.14 15.50 -15.36
C TYR A 135 12.65 15.45 -13.92
N SER A 136 12.69 14.25 -13.35
CA SER A 136 13.18 14.07 -11.97
C SER A 136 14.64 14.47 -11.87
N ILE A 137 14.95 15.46 -11.03
CA ILE A 137 16.32 15.93 -10.78
C ILE A 137 17.23 14.77 -10.34
N LEU A 138 16.73 13.87 -9.50
CA LEU A 138 17.48 12.69 -9.04
C LEU A 138 17.74 11.67 -10.14
N ALA A 139 16.91 11.65 -11.19
CA ALA A 139 17.11 10.80 -12.36
C ALA A 139 18.02 11.43 -13.42
N GLY A 140 18.48 12.67 -13.22
CA GLY A 140 19.34 13.42 -14.15
C GLY A 140 18.73 14.70 -14.72
N GLY A 141 17.48 15.04 -14.37
CA GLY A 141 16.83 16.28 -14.84
C GLY A 141 16.78 16.36 -16.36
N ASP A 142 17.07 17.52 -16.93
CA ASP A 142 17.05 17.74 -18.39
C ASP A 142 18.09 16.89 -19.14
N GLU A 143 19.16 16.45 -18.46
CA GLU A 143 20.25 15.67 -19.08
C GLU A 143 19.71 14.40 -19.76
N ILE A 144 18.78 13.71 -19.11
CA ILE A 144 18.17 12.48 -19.65
C ILE A 144 17.20 12.73 -20.80
N ALA A 145 16.76 13.97 -20.98
CA ALA A 145 15.83 14.36 -22.03
C ALA A 145 16.55 14.82 -23.30
N HIS A 146 17.85 15.05 -23.25
CA HIS A 146 18.62 15.44 -24.44
C HIS A 146 18.90 14.25 -25.36
N ASN A 147 18.64 14.43 -26.66
CA ASN A 147 19.09 13.52 -27.71
C ASN A 147 19.82 14.30 -28.81
N PHE A 148 21.12 14.53 -28.59
CA PHE A 148 21.95 15.30 -29.52
C PHE A 148 22.11 14.64 -30.90
N ALA A 149 21.85 13.33 -31.04
CA ALA A 149 21.88 12.66 -32.34
C ALA A 149 20.75 13.11 -33.27
N ARG A 150 19.70 13.76 -32.76
CA ARG A 150 18.62 14.35 -33.56
C ARG A 150 18.98 15.72 -34.17
N ASN A 151 20.22 16.21 -33.97
CA ASN A 151 20.65 17.56 -34.36
C ASN A 151 19.64 18.64 -33.92
N SER A 152 19.05 18.46 -32.75
CA SER A 152 18.06 19.37 -32.17
C SER A 152 18.45 19.66 -30.73
N SER A 153 18.25 20.90 -30.30
CA SER A 153 18.38 21.33 -28.91
C SER A 153 17.10 21.09 -28.10
N ALA A 154 16.03 20.61 -28.73
CA ALA A 154 14.76 20.35 -28.05
C ALA A 154 14.86 19.13 -27.13
N LEU A 155 14.30 19.25 -25.92
CA LEU A 155 14.14 18.16 -24.98
C LEU A 155 13.15 17.13 -25.55
N VAL A 156 13.41 15.85 -25.28
CA VAL A 156 12.54 14.75 -25.66
C VAL A 156 11.59 14.46 -24.50
N ASP A 157 10.29 14.60 -24.75
CA ASP A 157 9.26 14.24 -23.78
C ASP A 157 9.05 12.72 -23.72
N TYR A 158 8.58 12.25 -22.57
CA TYR A 158 8.02 10.90 -22.47
C TYR A 158 6.77 10.77 -23.37
N PRO A 159 6.44 9.55 -23.85
CA PRO A 159 5.21 9.30 -24.60
C PRO A 159 3.93 9.71 -23.85
N LEU A 160 2.79 9.70 -24.54
CA LEU A 160 1.47 10.02 -23.97
C LEU A 160 1.40 11.42 -23.34
N GLY A 161 2.11 12.39 -23.93
CA GLY A 161 2.13 13.77 -23.44
C GLY A 161 2.93 13.97 -22.16
N GLY A 162 4.01 13.21 -21.96
CA GLY A 162 4.84 13.30 -20.76
C GLY A 162 4.37 12.39 -19.62
N TYR A 163 3.79 11.22 -19.93
CA TYR A 163 3.39 10.26 -18.90
C TYR A 163 4.60 9.81 -18.07
N GLN A 164 4.42 9.77 -16.76
CA GLN A 164 5.48 9.47 -15.80
C GLN A 164 5.38 8.03 -15.32
N TYR A 165 6.52 7.41 -14.98
CA TYR A 165 6.62 5.97 -14.72
C TYR A 165 6.86 5.67 -13.23
N PRO A 166 5.79 5.55 -12.41
CA PRO A 166 5.90 5.13 -11.01
C PRO A 166 6.34 3.67 -10.91
N LYS A 167 7.13 3.35 -9.88
CA LYS A 167 7.45 1.98 -9.50
C LYS A 167 6.29 1.38 -8.71
N LEU A 168 5.62 0.40 -9.31
CA LEU A 168 4.54 -0.37 -8.68
C LEU A 168 5.04 -1.74 -8.20
N GLN A 169 4.76 -2.07 -6.94
CA GLN A 169 5.03 -3.39 -6.35
C GLN A 169 3.74 -4.20 -6.28
N VAL A 170 3.76 -5.44 -6.78
CA VAL A 170 2.60 -6.34 -6.74
C VAL A 170 3.07 -7.65 -6.09
N PRO A 171 3.11 -7.73 -4.74
CA PRO A 171 3.54 -8.94 -4.05
C PRO A 171 2.51 -10.05 -4.30
N ALA A 172 2.91 -11.08 -5.04
CA ALA A 172 2.09 -12.26 -5.27
C ALA A 172 1.83 -13.01 -3.95
N THR A 173 0.81 -13.86 -3.89
CA THR A 173 0.51 -14.71 -2.72
C THR A 173 1.69 -15.56 -2.21
N SER A 174 2.62 -15.91 -3.09
CA SER A 174 3.87 -16.60 -2.75
C SER A 174 4.98 -15.70 -2.18
N ASP A 175 4.77 -14.39 -2.11
CA ASP A 175 5.69 -13.42 -1.51
C ASP A 175 5.38 -13.22 -0.01
N ARG A 176 6.42 -13.19 0.82
CA ARG A 176 6.32 -12.90 2.26
C ARG A 176 5.69 -11.53 2.57
N ASN A 177 5.70 -10.60 1.62
CA ASN A 177 5.11 -9.28 1.75
C ASN A 177 3.61 -9.25 1.40
N SER A 178 3.06 -10.26 0.72
CA SER A 178 1.63 -10.29 0.33
C SER A 178 0.68 -10.07 1.52
N PRO A 179 0.87 -10.70 2.69
CA PRO A 179 -0.03 -10.50 3.82
C PRO A 179 -0.19 -9.03 4.24
N SER A 180 0.79 -8.16 3.99
CA SER A 180 0.74 -6.75 4.36
C SER A 180 -0.34 -5.92 3.66
N ILE A 181 -0.84 -6.39 2.50
CA ILE A 181 -1.88 -5.71 1.72
C ILE A 181 -3.16 -6.53 1.56
N GLN A 182 -3.04 -7.85 1.68
CA GLN A 182 -4.13 -8.82 1.45
C GLN A 182 -4.07 -9.99 2.45
N GLY A 183 -3.99 -9.68 3.75
CA GLY A 183 -3.72 -10.67 4.82
C GLY A 183 -4.77 -11.78 5.01
N ASN A 184 -5.96 -11.66 4.43
CA ASN A 184 -6.94 -12.76 4.40
C ASN A 184 -6.72 -13.74 3.23
N VAL A 185 -6.08 -13.29 2.15
CA VAL A 185 -5.85 -14.11 0.96
C VAL A 185 -4.78 -15.17 1.26
N GLY A 186 -5.06 -16.43 0.93
CA GLY A 186 -4.19 -17.56 1.28
C GLY A 186 -4.24 -17.99 2.75
N CYS A 187 -5.12 -17.39 3.57
CA CYS A 187 -5.24 -17.75 4.98
C CYS A 187 -6.24 -18.89 5.21
N THR A 188 -5.77 -20.15 5.19
CA THR A 188 -6.64 -21.35 5.27
C THR A 188 -7.54 -21.37 6.51
N LYS A 189 -7.00 -21.07 7.70
CA LYS A 189 -7.78 -21.02 8.93
C LYS A 189 -8.87 -19.95 8.89
N TRP A 190 -8.60 -18.79 8.29
CA TRP A 190 -9.60 -17.72 8.16
C TRP A 190 -10.75 -18.18 7.26
N THR A 191 -10.45 -18.73 6.08
CA THR A 191 -11.47 -19.28 5.17
C THR A 191 -12.32 -20.36 5.84
N ALA A 192 -11.70 -21.24 6.64
CA ALA A 192 -12.42 -22.25 7.42
C ALA A 192 -13.31 -21.62 8.51
N ALA A 193 -12.83 -20.59 9.20
CA ALA A 193 -13.60 -19.89 10.22
C ALA A 193 -14.82 -19.16 9.64
N ILE A 194 -14.68 -18.48 8.50
CA ILE A 194 -15.78 -17.83 7.80
C ILE A 194 -16.84 -18.83 7.32
N SER A 195 -16.41 -19.97 6.77
CA SER A 195 -17.34 -20.97 6.23
C SER A 195 -18.07 -21.79 7.31
N SER A 196 -17.49 -21.94 8.51
CA SER A 196 -18.05 -22.77 9.58
C SER A 196 -18.55 -21.96 10.78
N THR A 197 -17.66 -21.20 11.42
CA THR A 197 -17.90 -20.56 12.71
C THR A 197 -18.81 -19.33 12.56
N LEU A 198 -18.57 -18.49 11.56
CA LEU A 198 -19.43 -17.33 11.27
C LEU A 198 -20.86 -17.77 10.95
N ARG A 199 -21.01 -18.83 10.14
CA ARG A 199 -22.33 -19.40 9.79
C ARG A 199 -23.04 -20.05 10.98
N GLY A 200 -22.30 -20.41 12.02
CA GLY A 200 -22.85 -20.97 13.26
C GLY A 200 -23.50 -19.94 14.18
N ARG A 201 -23.13 -18.66 14.08
CA ARG A 201 -23.59 -17.58 14.95
C ARG A 201 -25.08 -17.28 14.78
N GLN A 202 -25.77 -17.06 15.90
CA GLN A 202 -27.22 -16.84 15.89
C GLN A 202 -27.60 -15.53 15.20
N ASP A 203 -26.87 -14.44 15.46
CA ASP A 203 -27.14 -13.14 14.84
C ASP A 203 -27.03 -13.18 13.31
N MET A 204 -26.12 -14.01 12.78
CA MET A 204 -25.98 -14.21 11.33
C MET A 204 -27.09 -15.08 10.74
N LYS A 205 -27.59 -16.07 11.51
CA LYS A 205 -28.74 -16.89 11.12
C LYS A 205 -30.03 -16.08 11.10
N ASP A 206 -30.21 -15.21 12.08
CA ASP A 206 -31.37 -14.31 12.15
C ASP A 206 -31.43 -13.41 10.92
N LEU A 207 -30.30 -12.82 10.51
CA LEU A 207 -30.20 -12.02 9.28
C LEU A 207 -30.44 -12.85 8.00
N TYR A 208 -29.99 -14.12 7.99
CA TYR A 208 -30.27 -15.04 6.90
C TYR A 208 -31.78 -15.30 6.74
N ASP A 209 -32.47 -15.59 7.84
CA ASP A 209 -33.91 -15.85 7.83
C ASP A 209 -34.72 -14.59 7.50
N GLU A 210 -34.34 -13.44 8.06
CA GLU A 210 -34.98 -12.14 7.82
C GLU A 210 -34.90 -11.71 6.35
N SER A 211 -33.75 -11.90 5.71
CA SER A 211 -33.51 -11.45 4.33
C SER A 211 -33.92 -12.47 3.26
N ALA A 212 -34.41 -13.66 3.65
CA ALA A 212 -34.70 -14.75 2.73
C ALA A 212 -35.75 -14.38 1.65
N SER A 213 -36.79 -13.62 2.02
CA SER A 213 -37.79 -13.15 1.05
C SER A 213 -37.20 -12.16 0.05
N LEU A 214 -36.38 -11.21 0.52
CA LEU A 214 -35.73 -10.21 -0.33
C LEU A 214 -34.93 -10.89 -1.45
N TYR A 215 -34.03 -11.81 -1.10
CA TYR A 215 -33.19 -12.49 -2.10
C TYR A 215 -34.01 -13.37 -3.05
N ARG A 216 -35.00 -14.10 -2.53
CA ARG A 216 -35.88 -14.92 -3.37
C ARG A 216 -36.63 -14.06 -4.39
N ASP A 217 -37.23 -12.97 -3.94
CA ASP A 217 -38.11 -12.15 -4.76
C ASP A 217 -37.31 -11.33 -5.79
N LEU A 218 -36.09 -10.89 -5.43
CA LEU A 218 -35.17 -10.15 -6.30
C LEU A 218 -34.83 -10.89 -7.60
N PHE A 219 -34.68 -12.22 -7.57
CA PHE A 219 -34.33 -13.03 -8.75
C PHE A 219 -35.51 -13.80 -9.35
N ALA A 220 -36.73 -13.64 -8.79
CA ALA A 220 -37.93 -14.32 -9.27
C ALA A 220 -38.57 -13.66 -10.51
N SER A 221 -38.33 -12.37 -10.70
CA SER A 221 -38.94 -11.56 -11.76
C SER A 221 -37.91 -10.75 -12.55
N GLY A 222 -38.31 -10.23 -13.71
CA GLY A 222 -37.45 -9.33 -14.49
C GLY A 222 -37.18 -8.04 -13.69
N PRO A 223 -36.03 -7.38 -13.88
CA PRO A 223 -35.01 -7.63 -14.91
C PRO A 223 -33.96 -8.70 -14.53
N LEU A 224 -33.91 -9.12 -13.26
CA LEU A 224 -32.85 -10.01 -12.74
C LEU A 224 -33.21 -11.51 -12.79
N LYS A 225 -34.31 -11.86 -13.44
CA LYS A 225 -34.83 -13.23 -13.47
C LYS A 225 -33.77 -14.24 -13.91
N GLY A 226 -33.41 -15.16 -13.03
CA GLY A 226 -32.44 -16.22 -13.31
C GLY A 226 -30.99 -15.75 -13.50
N ALA A 227 -30.66 -14.50 -13.14
CA ALA A 227 -29.30 -13.99 -13.19
C ALA A 227 -28.37 -14.67 -12.17
N ILE A 228 -28.94 -15.13 -11.05
CA ILE A 228 -28.27 -15.86 -9.97
C ILE A 228 -29.12 -17.09 -9.62
N THR A 229 -28.48 -18.19 -9.20
CA THR A 229 -29.19 -19.43 -8.84
C THR A 229 -29.82 -19.33 -7.46
N ASN A 230 -30.83 -20.14 -7.16
CA ASN A 230 -31.47 -20.11 -5.84
C ASN A 230 -30.52 -20.49 -4.69
N GLU A 231 -29.51 -21.33 -4.96
CA GLU A 231 -28.49 -21.73 -3.99
C GLU A 231 -27.53 -20.59 -3.65
N THR A 232 -27.36 -19.64 -4.57
CA THR A 232 -26.48 -18.47 -4.43
C THR A 232 -27.24 -17.24 -3.94
N ALA A 233 -28.52 -17.09 -4.27
CA ALA A 233 -29.39 -15.99 -3.85
C ALA A 233 -29.78 -16.05 -2.36
N ASN A 234 -28.84 -15.73 -1.47
CA ASN A 234 -29.07 -15.65 -0.03
C ASN A 234 -28.03 -14.77 0.70
N PHE A 235 -28.30 -14.51 1.98
CA PHE A 235 -27.47 -13.67 2.85
C PHE A 235 -25.99 -14.05 2.92
N TRP A 236 -25.63 -15.32 2.75
CA TRP A 236 -24.23 -15.73 2.81
C TRP A 236 -23.39 -15.18 1.67
N ASN A 237 -24.04 -14.81 0.56
CA ASN A 237 -23.42 -14.16 -0.61
C ASN A 237 -23.89 -12.70 -0.73
N ALA A 238 -24.33 -12.07 0.35
CA ALA A 238 -24.94 -10.73 0.32
C ALA A 238 -24.03 -9.68 -0.31
N TYR A 239 -22.71 -9.77 -0.09
CA TYR A 239 -21.76 -8.84 -0.68
C TYR A 239 -21.63 -9.04 -2.18
N GLU A 240 -21.42 -10.28 -2.60
CA GLU A 240 -21.25 -10.67 -3.99
C GLU A 240 -22.52 -10.37 -4.80
N ILE A 241 -23.70 -10.55 -4.19
CA ILE A 241 -25.01 -10.17 -4.76
C ILE A 241 -25.15 -8.65 -4.85
N TYR A 242 -24.86 -7.91 -3.77
CA TYR A 242 -24.94 -6.45 -3.79
C TYR A 242 -24.04 -5.86 -4.88
N ASP A 243 -22.79 -6.31 -4.95
CA ASP A 243 -21.82 -5.85 -5.94
C ASP A 243 -22.30 -6.15 -7.36
N TYR A 244 -22.81 -7.37 -7.61
CA TYR A 244 -23.38 -7.77 -8.90
C TYR A 244 -24.61 -6.95 -9.32
N VAL A 245 -25.57 -6.76 -8.41
CA VAL A 245 -26.81 -6.02 -8.71
C VAL A 245 -26.53 -4.54 -8.89
N ASN A 246 -25.64 -3.96 -8.07
CA ASN A 246 -25.20 -2.58 -8.23
C ASN A 246 -24.47 -2.38 -9.57
N TYR A 247 -23.59 -3.30 -9.96
CA TYR A 247 -22.94 -3.30 -11.26
C TYR A 247 -23.95 -3.34 -12.41
N LEU A 248 -24.91 -4.28 -12.37
CA LEU A 248 -25.94 -4.35 -13.41
C LEU A 248 -26.80 -3.09 -13.46
N TYR A 249 -27.13 -2.50 -12.31
CA TYR A 249 -27.87 -1.25 -12.26
C TYR A 249 -27.11 -0.08 -12.91
N LEU A 250 -25.77 -0.07 -12.83
CA LEU A 250 -24.92 0.97 -13.42
C LEU A 250 -24.60 0.72 -14.90
N HIS A 251 -24.47 -0.54 -15.33
CA HIS A 251 -23.93 -0.91 -16.63
C HIS A 251 -24.92 -1.58 -17.59
N ASN A 252 -26.13 -1.93 -17.13
CA ASN A 252 -27.14 -2.61 -17.94
C ASN A 252 -28.44 -1.80 -17.98
N GLU A 253 -28.78 -1.26 -19.15
CA GLU A 253 -29.97 -0.44 -19.39
C GLU A 253 -31.26 -1.13 -18.93
N THR A 254 -31.44 -2.42 -19.23
CA THR A 254 -32.64 -3.17 -18.84
C THR A 254 -32.79 -3.29 -17.33
N THR A 255 -31.68 -3.47 -16.60
CA THR A 255 -31.68 -3.52 -15.14
C THR A 255 -31.86 -2.12 -14.56
N HIS A 256 -31.23 -1.11 -15.14
CA HIS A 256 -31.35 0.28 -14.73
C HIS A 256 -32.80 0.78 -14.77
N GLU A 257 -33.50 0.50 -15.88
CA GLU A 257 -34.89 0.92 -16.08
C GLU A 257 -35.90 0.01 -15.38
N GLY A 258 -35.60 -1.29 -15.31
CA GLY A 258 -36.55 -2.30 -14.85
C GLY A 258 -36.51 -2.61 -13.35
N LEU A 259 -35.48 -2.18 -12.61
CA LEU A 259 -35.36 -2.49 -11.19
C LEU A 259 -36.29 -1.62 -10.35
N ASP A 260 -37.42 -2.19 -9.94
CA ASP A 260 -38.39 -1.53 -9.07
C ASP A 260 -37.77 -1.08 -7.73
N ASN A 261 -38.08 0.15 -7.31
CA ASN A 261 -37.57 0.76 -6.08
C ASN A 261 -36.04 0.63 -5.92
N ALA A 262 -35.29 0.77 -7.02
CA ALA A 262 -33.84 0.51 -7.08
C ALA A 262 -33.05 1.07 -5.88
N ASN A 263 -33.31 2.32 -5.47
CA ASN A 263 -32.62 2.94 -4.35
C ASN A 263 -32.82 2.17 -3.03
N GLU A 264 -34.06 1.84 -2.67
CA GLU A 264 -34.36 1.09 -1.45
C GLU A 264 -33.80 -0.35 -1.53
N THR A 265 -33.95 -1.00 -2.69
CA THR A 265 -33.41 -2.34 -2.93
C THR A 265 -31.89 -2.37 -2.76
N LEU A 266 -31.16 -1.44 -3.40
CA LEU A 266 -29.71 -1.34 -3.30
C LEU A 266 -29.26 -0.96 -1.88
N MET A 267 -29.97 -0.08 -1.18
CA MET A 267 -29.69 0.24 0.22
C MET A 267 -29.83 -0.98 1.13
N ASN A 268 -30.89 -1.78 0.96
CA ASN A 268 -31.10 -3.01 1.74
C ASN A 268 -30.02 -4.06 1.43
N LEU A 269 -29.71 -4.28 0.16
CA LEU A 269 -28.62 -5.18 -0.25
C LEU A 269 -27.28 -4.73 0.32
N LYS A 270 -26.97 -3.43 0.25
CA LYS A 270 -25.74 -2.87 0.82
C LYS A 270 -25.67 -3.06 2.34
N SER A 271 -26.80 -2.91 3.03
CA SER A 271 -26.87 -3.12 4.48
C SER A 271 -26.55 -4.57 4.87
N TYR A 272 -27.13 -5.55 4.17
CA TYR A 272 -26.82 -6.97 4.39
C TYR A 272 -25.38 -7.32 3.98
N ALA A 273 -24.90 -6.76 2.87
CA ALA A 273 -23.51 -6.88 2.44
C ALA A 273 -22.54 -6.34 3.51
N TYR A 274 -22.82 -5.17 4.06
CA TYR A 274 -22.06 -4.60 5.17
C TYR A 274 -22.10 -5.50 6.41
N ALA A 275 -23.27 -6.04 6.78
CA ALA A 275 -23.42 -6.91 7.94
C ALA A 275 -22.58 -8.19 7.82
N ILE A 276 -22.60 -8.87 6.67
CA ILE A 276 -21.79 -10.08 6.47
C ILE A 276 -20.29 -9.75 6.39
N GLN A 277 -19.90 -8.66 5.72
CA GLN A 277 -18.49 -8.26 5.59
C GLN A 277 -17.90 -7.83 6.95
N ARG A 278 -18.68 -7.11 7.76
CA ARG A 278 -18.38 -6.88 9.17
C ARG A 278 -18.17 -8.19 9.92
N GLY A 279 -19.08 -9.14 9.78
CA GLY A 279 -18.98 -10.45 10.42
C GLY A 279 -17.70 -11.21 10.02
N LYS A 280 -17.22 -11.02 8.78
CA LYS A 280 -15.99 -11.65 8.27
C LYS A 280 -14.69 -11.02 8.82
N TYR A 281 -14.69 -9.70 9.03
CA TYR A 281 -13.46 -8.93 9.28
C TYR A 281 -13.36 -8.27 10.66
N THR A 282 -14.43 -8.31 11.47
CA THR A 282 -14.48 -7.66 12.79
C THR A 282 -14.66 -8.67 13.91
N GLU A 283 -14.04 -8.36 15.05
CA GLU A 283 -14.07 -9.18 16.27
C GLU A 283 -15.47 -9.24 16.91
N SER A 284 -15.70 -10.25 17.75
CA SER A 284 -16.70 -10.07 18.82
C SER A 284 -16.09 -9.18 19.89
N VAL A 285 -16.69 -8.01 20.13
CA VAL A 285 -16.22 -6.99 21.09
C VAL A 285 -16.04 -7.55 22.51
N ASP A 286 -16.68 -8.68 22.82
CA ASP A 286 -16.76 -9.22 24.17
C ASP A 286 -15.54 -10.08 24.58
N GLU A 287 -14.65 -10.48 23.66
CA GLU A 287 -13.46 -11.31 23.97
C GLU A 287 -12.17 -10.92 23.21
N PRO A 288 -11.64 -9.69 23.36
CA PRO A 288 -10.53 -9.16 22.56
C PRO A 288 -9.23 -9.99 22.55
N ASP A 289 -9.04 -10.89 23.52
CA ASP A 289 -7.87 -11.77 23.65
C ASP A 289 -8.08 -13.20 23.08
N ASP A 290 -9.21 -13.49 22.42
CA ASP A 290 -9.41 -14.78 21.74
C ASP A 290 -8.49 -14.89 20.51
N ALA A 291 -7.79 -16.01 20.36
CA ALA A 291 -7.02 -16.33 19.16
C ALA A 291 -7.88 -16.24 17.87
N LYS A 292 -9.20 -16.46 17.97
CA LYS A 292 -10.13 -16.28 16.85
C LYS A 292 -10.33 -14.81 16.46
N ASN A 293 -10.23 -13.89 17.42
CA ASN A 293 -10.32 -12.46 17.13
C ASN A 293 -9.11 -11.98 16.33
N GLN A 294 -7.92 -12.49 16.67
CA GLN A 294 -6.72 -12.29 15.86
C GLN A 294 -6.88 -12.87 14.44
N LEU A 295 -7.57 -14.01 14.30
CA LEU A 295 -7.84 -14.63 13.01
C LEU A 295 -8.79 -13.79 12.14
N TYR A 296 -9.98 -13.41 12.63
CA TYR A 296 -10.94 -12.63 11.84
C TYR A 296 -10.37 -11.27 11.41
N SER A 297 -9.58 -10.65 12.28
CA SER A 297 -8.96 -9.36 12.01
C SER A 297 -7.55 -9.43 11.41
N VAL A 298 -7.13 -10.60 10.91
CA VAL A 298 -5.75 -10.83 10.46
C VAL A 298 -5.32 -9.84 9.36
N ALA A 299 -6.22 -9.51 8.43
CA ALA A 299 -5.94 -8.60 7.32
C ALA A 299 -5.63 -7.16 7.78
N GLY A 300 -6.35 -6.67 8.78
CA GLY A 300 -6.10 -5.36 9.38
C GLY A 300 -4.85 -5.36 10.26
N ARG A 301 -4.56 -6.48 10.92
CA ARG A 301 -3.37 -6.64 11.79
C ARG A 301 -2.07 -6.73 10.99
N THR A 302 -2.08 -7.37 9.82
CA THR A 302 -0.91 -7.36 8.92
C THR A 302 -0.71 -6.01 8.25
N LEU A 303 -1.79 -5.35 7.84
CA LEU A 303 -1.75 -3.97 7.36
C LEU A 303 -1.19 -3.01 8.43
N ALA A 304 -1.61 -3.19 9.68
CA ALA A 304 -1.09 -2.45 10.83
C ALA A 304 0.43 -2.62 10.99
N SER A 305 0.94 -3.85 10.87
CA SER A 305 2.39 -4.13 10.92
C SER A 305 3.15 -3.36 9.82
N LYS A 306 2.58 -3.31 8.61
CA LYS A 306 3.15 -2.55 7.50
C LYS A 306 3.15 -1.05 7.75
N ILE A 307 2.04 -0.48 8.22
CA ILE A 307 1.94 0.95 8.52
C ILE A 307 3.00 1.37 9.55
N VAL A 308 3.16 0.60 10.62
CA VAL A 308 4.20 0.87 11.64
C VAL A 308 5.58 0.83 11.01
N SER A 309 5.94 -0.25 10.30
CA SER A 309 7.29 -0.37 9.73
C SER A 309 7.59 0.71 8.70
N GLN A 310 6.59 1.17 7.95
CA GLN A 310 6.76 2.27 7.00
C GLN A 310 7.06 3.59 7.71
N PHE A 311 6.36 3.94 8.79
CA PHE A 311 6.69 5.15 9.55
C PHE A 311 8.05 5.05 10.25
N GLU A 312 8.41 3.87 10.78
CA GLU A 312 9.74 3.64 11.35
C GLU A 312 10.84 3.89 10.31
N ASN A 313 10.65 3.42 9.08
CA ASN A 313 11.58 3.65 7.98
C ASN A 313 11.69 5.14 7.59
N VAL A 314 10.56 5.85 7.52
CA VAL A 314 10.53 7.30 7.25
C VAL A 314 11.29 8.05 8.34
N ILE A 315 11.06 7.74 9.62
CA ILE A 315 11.71 8.41 10.73
C ILE A 315 13.20 8.10 10.74
N ALA A 316 13.59 6.83 10.56
CA ALA A 316 14.98 6.40 10.49
C ALA A 316 15.75 7.09 9.35
N ASN A 317 15.10 7.36 8.22
CA ASN A 317 15.70 8.08 7.10
C ASN A 317 15.56 9.61 7.17
N SER A 318 14.97 10.14 8.26
CA SER A 318 14.68 11.57 8.45
C SER A 318 13.79 12.17 7.35
N ALA A 319 12.78 11.43 6.92
CA ALA A 319 11.82 11.76 5.85
C ALA A 319 12.47 12.22 4.53
N LYS A 320 13.61 11.62 4.19
CA LYS A 320 14.28 11.83 2.90
C LYS A 320 13.72 10.94 1.80
N GLN A 321 13.18 9.78 2.16
CA GLN A 321 12.65 8.76 1.25
C GLN A 321 11.32 8.19 1.76
N ASN A 322 10.56 7.52 0.88
CA ASN A 322 9.29 6.86 1.19
C ASN A 322 8.25 7.76 1.90
N LYS A 323 8.18 9.03 1.48
CA LYS A 323 7.35 10.07 2.09
C LYS A 323 5.88 9.90 1.75
N LEU A 324 5.56 9.32 0.59
CA LEU A 324 4.21 8.97 0.22
C LEU A 324 4.16 7.47 -0.09
N THR A 325 3.46 6.72 0.75
CA THR A 325 3.24 5.28 0.56
C THR A 325 1.77 5.05 0.24
N LEU A 326 1.49 4.45 -0.91
CA LEU A 326 0.15 4.12 -1.40
C LEU A 326 0.00 2.61 -1.52
N MET A 327 -1.03 2.06 -0.90
CA MET A 327 -1.37 0.64 -0.93
C MET A 327 -2.78 0.49 -1.49
N PHE A 328 -2.96 -0.33 -2.52
CA PHE A 328 -4.25 -0.56 -3.20
C PHE A 328 -4.74 -2.00 -3.00
N GLY A 329 -5.99 -2.18 -2.59
CA GLY A 329 -6.55 -3.52 -2.39
C GLY A 329 -8.07 -3.54 -2.16
N SER A 330 -8.56 -4.65 -1.64
CA SER A 330 -9.99 -4.85 -1.35
C SER A 330 -10.42 -4.18 -0.02
N LEU A 331 -11.72 -4.17 0.26
CA LEU A 331 -12.27 -3.53 1.46
C LEU A 331 -11.96 -4.29 2.77
N GLY A 332 -11.59 -5.57 2.69
CA GLY A 332 -11.38 -6.45 3.85
C GLY A 332 -10.34 -5.91 4.84
N PRO A 333 -9.11 -5.59 4.39
CA PRO A 333 -8.09 -4.94 5.22
C PRO A 333 -8.55 -3.62 5.85
N MET A 334 -9.41 -2.82 5.17
CA MET A 334 -9.96 -1.58 5.75
C MET A 334 -10.93 -1.87 6.90
N LEU A 335 -11.94 -2.72 6.67
CA LEU A 335 -12.91 -3.10 7.71
C LEU A 335 -12.20 -3.71 8.92
N SER A 336 -11.22 -4.55 8.66
CA SER A 336 -10.41 -5.20 9.67
C SER A 336 -9.56 -4.19 10.46
N PHE A 337 -8.94 -3.23 9.78
CA PHE A 337 -8.20 -2.13 10.43
C PHE A 337 -9.13 -1.28 11.30
N PHE A 338 -10.32 -0.93 10.80
CA PHE A 338 -11.30 -0.15 11.56
C PHE A 338 -11.70 -0.84 12.87
N SER A 339 -11.82 -2.17 12.86
CA SER A 339 -12.08 -2.97 14.06
C SER A 339 -10.95 -2.82 15.07
N ILE A 340 -9.70 -3.11 14.69
CA ILE A 340 -8.58 -3.14 15.65
C ILE A 340 -8.17 -1.74 16.13
N SER A 341 -8.46 -0.70 15.35
CA SER A 341 -8.18 0.70 15.69
C SER A 341 -9.30 1.36 16.51
N GLY A 342 -10.40 0.66 16.79
CA GLY A 342 -11.54 1.21 17.54
C GLY A 342 -12.40 2.20 16.75
N LEU A 343 -12.23 2.26 15.42
CA LEU A 343 -13.05 3.10 14.55
C LEU A 343 -14.43 2.49 14.28
N ILE A 344 -14.62 1.19 14.48
CA ILE A 344 -15.95 0.58 14.57
C ILE A 344 -16.23 0.28 16.04
N ASN A 345 -17.24 0.94 16.61
CA ASN A 345 -17.69 0.74 17.99
C ASN A 345 -19.23 0.76 18.07
N ARG A 346 -19.79 0.46 19.24
CA ARG A 346 -21.25 0.35 19.44
C ARG A 346 -22.03 1.62 19.09
N GLU A 347 -21.38 2.79 19.10
CA GLU A 347 -22.01 4.09 18.84
C GLU A 347 -22.04 4.41 17.35
N ASN A 348 -20.90 4.30 16.66
CA ASN A 348 -20.77 4.71 15.25
C ASN A 348 -21.09 3.59 14.24
N VAL A 349 -21.28 2.34 14.69
CA VAL A 349 -21.71 1.24 13.84
C VAL A 349 -23.11 1.43 13.26
N ARG A 350 -23.92 2.30 13.86
CA ARG A 350 -25.30 2.61 13.42
C ARG A 350 -25.42 3.89 12.61
N SER A 351 -24.39 4.73 12.58
CA SER A 351 -24.42 6.01 11.86
C SER A 351 -23.01 6.56 11.63
N GLY A 352 -22.81 7.19 10.47
CA GLY A 352 -21.56 7.86 10.11
C GLY A 352 -20.74 7.06 9.09
N ALA A 353 -19.51 7.48 8.84
CA ALA A 353 -18.71 6.92 7.75
C ALA A 353 -18.34 5.43 7.93
N PHE A 354 -18.38 4.92 9.17
CA PHE A 354 -18.05 3.52 9.46
C PHE A 354 -19.29 2.61 9.55
N SER A 355 -20.50 3.11 9.30
CA SER A 355 -21.74 2.32 9.34
C SER A 355 -22.16 1.72 8.00
N SER A 356 -21.33 1.85 6.97
CA SER A 356 -21.54 1.25 5.65
C SER A 356 -20.25 0.63 5.11
N LEU A 357 -20.37 -0.10 3.99
CA LEU A 357 -19.19 -0.54 3.25
C LEU A 357 -18.35 0.68 2.78
N PRO A 358 -17.01 0.57 2.80
CA PRO A 358 -16.15 1.47 2.05
C PRO A 358 -16.52 1.41 0.57
N GLU A 359 -16.78 2.56 -0.05
CA GLU A 359 -17.11 2.60 -1.48
C GLU A 359 -15.85 2.41 -2.33
N PRO A 360 -16.00 2.06 -3.62
CA PRO A 360 -14.90 2.07 -4.56
C PRO A 360 -14.08 3.37 -4.51
N GLY A 361 -12.75 3.23 -4.45
CA GLY A 361 -11.81 4.34 -4.34
C GLY A 361 -11.75 5.05 -2.96
N SER A 362 -12.48 4.55 -1.96
CA SER A 362 -12.34 5.00 -0.57
C SER A 362 -10.91 4.86 -0.05
N ALA A 363 -10.51 5.70 0.91
CA ALA A 363 -9.12 5.76 1.38
C ALA A 363 -8.98 5.99 2.88
N MET A 364 -8.21 5.12 3.53
CA MET A 364 -7.66 5.31 4.89
C MET A 364 -6.31 6.00 4.79
N ILE A 365 -6.09 7.05 5.57
CA ILE A 365 -4.90 7.90 5.43
C ILE A 365 -4.29 8.19 6.80
N PHE A 366 -2.99 8.01 6.91
CA PHE A 366 -2.19 8.30 8.09
C PHE A 366 -1.17 9.37 7.75
N GLU A 367 -1.30 10.56 8.33
CA GLU A 367 -0.31 11.63 8.19
C GLU A 367 0.62 11.64 9.41
N LEU A 368 1.92 11.59 9.16
CA LEU A 368 2.94 11.91 10.15
C LEU A 368 3.12 13.42 10.18
N VAL A 369 2.70 14.06 11.27
CA VAL A 369 2.71 15.51 11.42
C VAL A 369 3.63 15.94 12.57
N GLY A 370 4.25 17.09 12.41
CA GLY A 370 5.12 17.67 13.43
C GLY A 370 5.67 19.03 13.01
N ASP A 371 6.34 19.71 13.93
CA ASP A 371 6.96 21.00 13.65
C ASP A 371 8.15 20.87 12.68
N VAL A 372 8.41 21.91 11.89
CA VAL A 372 9.60 21.95 11.03
C VAL A 372 10.85 22.12 11.90
N PRO A 373 11.82 21.17 11.87
CA PRO A 373 13.09 21.33 12.53
C PRO A 373 13.76 22.60 12.05
N ARG A 374 14.41 23.32 12.97
CA ARG A 374 15.23 24.47 12.59
C ARG A 374 16.31 24.01 11.62
N LYS A 375 16.84 24.90 10.77
CA LYS A 375 17.82 24.64 9.68
C LYS A 375 19.04 23.76 10.04
N TYR A 376 19.27 23.46 11.31
CA TYR A 376 20.36 22.65 11.86
C TYR A 376 19.91 21.34 12.53
N GLU A 377 18.61 21.10 12.68
CA GLU A 377 18.06 19.83 13.16
C GLU A 377 17.87 18.91 11.95
N THR A 378 18.76 17.92 11.81
CA THR A 378 18.77 17.01 10.66
C THR A 378 17.89 15.77 10.86
N ASN A 379 17.40 15.54 12.07
CA ASN A 379 16.74 14.30 12.46
C ASN A 379 15.32 14.58 12.98
N LEU A 380 14.39 13.73 12.59
CA LEU A 380 13.02 13.72 13.11
C LEU A 380 13.01 13.09 14.50
N ASP A 381 12.62 13.87 15.50
CA ASP A 381 12.48 13.42 16.88
C ASP A 381 11.11 12.75 17.08
N PRO A 382 11.04 11.41 17.29
CA PRO A 382 9.76 10.68 17.40
C PRO A 382 8.85 11.19 18.52
N GLU A 383 9.39 11.82 19.56
CA GLU A 383 8.61 12.35 20.69
C GLU A 383 7.83 13.62 20.32
N LYS A 384 8.25 14.32 19.28
CA LYS A 384 7.60 15.55 18.77
C LYS A 384 6.66 15.29 17.61
N LEU A 385 6.54 14.04 17.16
CA LEU A 385 5.70 13.66 16.04
C LEU A 385 4.35 13.14 16.51
N GLN A 386 3.35 13.38 15.69
CA GLN A 386 1.99 12.93 15.88
C GLN A 386 1.48 12.25 14.61
N ILE A 387 0.48 11.38 14.77
CA ILE A 387 -0.26 10.78 13.68
C ILE A 387 -1.65 11.40 13.64
N ARG A 388 -2.05 11.85 12.45
CA ARG A 388 -3.43 12.23 12.15
C ARG A 388 -4.02 11.17 11.22
N PHE A 389 -5.15 10.60 11.62
CA PHE A 389 -5.86 9.63 10.80
C PHE A 389 -7.04 10.28 10.10
N ARG A 390 -7.21 9.95 8.82
CA ARG A 390 -8.35 10.36 8.02
C ARG A 390 -8.97 9.22 7.25
N TYR A 391 -10.25 9.39 6.97
CA TYR A 391 -10.99 8.49 6.11
C TYR A 391 -11.81 9.30 5.10
N ARG A 392 -11.67 8.93 3.82
CA ARG A 392 -12.57 9.33 2.73
C ARG A 392 -13.40 8.12 2.35
N ALA A 393 -14.72 8.22 2.49
CA ALA A 393 -15.60 7.06 2.35
C ALA A 393 -15.85 6.66 0.89
N SER A 394 -15.57 7.54 -0.07
CA SER A 394 -15.62 7.27 -1.51
C SER A 394 -14.61 8.13 -2.28
N ALA A 395 -14.52 7.91 -3.60
CA ALA A 395 -13.78 8.75 -4.53
C ALA A 395 -14.62 9.88 -5.17
N ASP A 396 -15.85 10.08 -4.70
CA ASP A 396 -16.77 11.05 -5.29
C ASP A 396 -16.30 12.49 -5.12
N GLU A 397 -16.79 13.35 -6.02
CA GLU A 397 -16.57 14.77 -5.92
C GLU A 397 -17.20 15.34 -4.66
N GLY A 398 -16.44 16.14 -3.91
CA GLY A 398 -16.89 16.73 -2.65
C GLY A 398 -16.70 15.85 -1.41
N GLU A 399 -16.31 14.57 -1.56
CA GLU A 399 -16.02 13.72 -0.41
C GLU A 399 -14.80 14.24 0.36
N LYS A 400 -15.00 14.53 1.65
CA LYS A 400 -14.04 15.28 2.48
C LYS A 400 -12.98 14.37 3.08
N PHE A 401 -11.77 14.90 3.24
CA PHE A 401 -10.74 14.31 4.10
C PHE A 401 -11.15 14.50 5.58
N ALA A 402 -11.97 13.59 6.10
CA ALA A 402 -12.49 13.68 7.47
C ALA A 402 -11.51 13.09 8.49
N ASP A 403 -11.22 13.85 9.55
CA ASP A 403 -10.38 13.44 10.68
C ASP A 403 -11.17 12.51 11.61
N TYR A 404 -10.55 11.40 12.03
CA TYR A 404 -11.12 10.52 13.06
C TYR A 404 -10.08 10.17 14.12
N ALA A 405 -10.53 10.10 15.37
CA ALA A 405 -9.69 9.72 16.49
C ALA A 405 -9.44 8.20 16.48
N LEU A 406 -8.16 7.81 16.51
CA LEU A 406 -7.79 6.40 16.66
C LEU A 406 -7.89 5.96 18.13
N PHE A 407 -8.09 4.66 18.34
CA PHE A 407 -8.03 3.96 19.61
C PHE A 407 -9.02 4.42 20.68
N ASN A 408 -10.21 4.87 20.27
CA ASN A 408 -11.23 5.39 21.17
C ASN A 408 -10.72 6.52 22.10
N SER A 409 -9.73 7.30 21.65
CA SER A 409 -9.16 8.43 22.40
C SER A 409 -10.13 9.60 22.59
N GLY A 410 -11.43 9.39 22.30
CA GLY A 410 -12.44 10.41 22.10
C GLY A 410 -12.48 11.45 23.22
N TYR A 411 -11.94 12.64 22.93
CA TYR A 411 -12.16 13.94 23.58
C TYR A 411 -11.48 15.03 22.72
N GLY A 412 -11.93 15.20 21.47
CA GLY A 412 -11.54 16.35 20.62
C GLY A 412 -10.11 16.40 20.07
N ALA A 413 -9.20 15.49 20.47
CA ALA A 413 -7.86 15.40 19.88
C ALA A 413 -7.93 14.71 18.50
N SER A 414 -7.67 15.46 17.41
CA SER A 414 -7.63 14.92 16.05
C SER A 414 -6.33 14.15 15.74
N THR A 415 -5.39 14.10 16.69
CA THR A 415 -4.07 13.48 16.55
C THR A 415 -3.69 12.64 17.76
N VAL A 416 -2.80 11.68 17.56
CA VAL A 416 -2.20 10.83 18.61
C VAL A 416 -0.66 10.94 18.53
N SER A 417 0.07 10.91 19.64
CA SER A 417 1.53 10.91 19.58
C SER A 417 2.05 9.71 18.79
N TYR A 418 3.11 9.88 17.99
CA TYR A 418 3.69 8.78 17.21
C TYR A 418 4.09 7.60 18.10
N THR A 419 4.66 7.87 19.28
CA THR A 419 5.04 6.85 20.26
C THR A 419 3.85 6.04 20.77
N THR A 420 2.70 6.69 21.02
CA THR A 420 1.47 6.02 21.43
C THR A 420 0.88 5.22 20.27
N PHE A 421 0.86 5.81 19.07
CA PHE A 421 0.39 5.15 17.86
C PHE A 421 1.17 3.87 17.58
N SER A 422 2.49 3.95 17.50
CA SER A 422 3.37 2.81 17.24
C SER A 422 3.16 1.74 18.31
N ARG A 423 3.19 2.09 19.60
CA ARG A 423 2.97 1.12 20.69
C ARG A 423 1.62 0.41 20.60
N GLN A 424 0.52 1.17 20.43
CA GLN A 424 -0.82 0.59 20.38
C GLN A 424 -1.01 -0.28 19.13
N LEU A 425 -0.57 0.20 17.98
CA LEU A 425 -0.76 -0.51 16.73
C LEU A 425 0.12 -1.76 16.65
N SER A 426 1.38 -1.69 17.08
CA SER A 426 2.29 -2.84 17.18
C SER A 426 1.75 -3.93 18.09
N SER A 427 1.12 -3.57 19.21
CA SER A 427 0.54 -4.55 20.15
C SER A 427 -0.60 -5.38 19.55
N LYS A 428 -1.23 -4.89 18.48
CA LYS A 428 -2.30 -5.59 17.76
C LYS A 428 -1.84 -6.17 16.43
N SER A 429 -0.70 -5.71 15.91
CA SER A 429 -0.22 -6.10 14.59
C SER A 429 0.20 -7.56 14.53
N VAL A 430 0.17 -8.12 13.32
CA VAL A 430 0.66 -9.47 13.01
C VAL A 430 1.68 -9.32 11.90
N ASN A 431 2.93 -9.68 12.15
CA ASN A 431 3.95 -9.65 11.10
C ASN A 431 3.83 -10.86 10.16
N SER A 432 4.58 -10.87 9.05
CA SER A 432 4.48 -11.97 8.08
C SER A 432 4.81 -13.36 8.67
N THR A 433 5.73 -13.46 9.63
CA THR A 433 6.06 -14.75 10.24
C THR A 433 4.94 -15.22 11.18
N GLU A 434 4.43 -14.34 12.03
CA GLU A 434 3.26 -14.63 12.89
C GLU A 434 2.01 -14.97 12.07
N TRP A 435 1.87 -14.38 10.89
CA TRP A 435 0.77 -14.67 9.96
C TRP A 435 0.74 -16.17 9.59
N CYS A 436 1.89 -16.82 9.41
CA CYS A 436 1.95 -18.25 9.13
C CYS A 436 1.31 -19.08 10.25
N ASP A 437 1.58 -18.73 11.51
CA ASP A 437 1.02 -19.44 12.67
C ASP A 437 -0.49 -19.22 12.79
N VAL A 438 -0.91 -17.95 12.64
CA VAL A 438 -2.32 -17.54 12.69
C VAL A 438 -3.12 -18.22 11.58
N CYS A 439 -2.58 -18.28 10.35
CA CYS A 439 -3.31 -18.74 9.18
C CYS A 439 -3.16 -20.23 8.87
N GLY A 440 -2.06 -20.87 9.30
CA GLY A 440 -1.74 -22.25 8.93
C GLY A 440 -1.73 -22.44 7.41
N SER A 441 -1.18 -21.48 6.67
CA SER A 441 -1.20 -21.50 5.20
C SER A 441 -0.30 -22.61 4.66
N THR A 442 -0.85 -23.44 3.77
CA THR A 442 -0.11 -24.46 3.01
C THR A 442 0.27 -23.99 1.61
N THR A 443 -0.25 -22.84 1.16
CA THR A 443 0.01 -22.27 -0.17
C THR A 443 1.18 -21.29 -0.16
N SER A 444 1.60 -20.85 1.02
CA SER A 444 2.72 -19.92 1.24
C SER A 444 3.98 -20.71 1.57
N SER A 445 4.74 -21.13 0.55
CA SER A 445 5.98 -21.92 0.72
C SER A 445 7.03 -21.25 1.62
N TRP A 446 6.99 -19.92 1.73
CA TRP A 446 7.85 -19.15 2.63
C TRP A 446 7.53 -19.35 4.12
N CYS A 447 6.37 -19.90 4.48
CA CYS A 447 6.04 -20.26 5.86
C CYS A 447 6.86 -21.46 6.37
N GLU A 448 7.21 -22.41 5.50
CA GLU A 448 8.00 -23.60 5.87
C GLU A 448 9.48 -23.26 6.10
N LEU A 449 10.01 -22.30 5.33
CA LEU A 449 11.38 -21.78 5.48
C LEU A 449 11.61 -21.09 6.83
N SER A 450 10.59 -20.48 7.42
CA SER A 450 10.64 -19.90 8.76
C SER A 450 10.67 -20.94 9.88
N SER A 451 10.10 -22.13 9.67
CA SER A 451 10.08 -23.21 10.67
C SER A 451 11.40 -23.99 10.70
N ALA A 452 12.11 -24.06 9.57
CA ALA A 452 13.38 -24.78 9.46
C ALA A 452 14.58 -24.07 10.13
N SER A 453 14.45 -22.79 10.51
CA SER A 453 15.49 -22.05 11.23
C SER A 453 15.49 -22.28 12.76
N ASP A 454 14.47 -22.95 13.31
CA ASP A 454 14.35 -23.21 14.75
C ASP A 454 14.57 -24.69 15.14
N GLU A 455 14.76 -25.60 14.17
CA GLU A 455 15.08 -27.01 14.46
C GLU A 455 16.58 -27.24 14.63
N THR A 456 17.13 -26.68 15.71
CA THR A 456 18.34 -27.23 16.36
C THR A 456 18.34 -26.90 17.85
N ASP A 457 17.47 -27.53 18.66
CA ASP A 457 17.91 -28.37 19.78
C ASP A 457 16.76 -29.00 20.63
N SER A 458 16.99 -30.27 20.94
CA SER A 458 16.44 -31.20 21.96
C SER A 458 15.17 -30.90 22.80
N SER A 459 14.24 -31.87 22.72
CA SER A 459 13.45 -32.51 23.79
C SER A 459 13.46 -31.93 25.23
N GLY A 460 12.29 -31.49 25.72
CA GLY A 460 12.04 -31.22 27.15
C GLY A 460 10.59 -30.79 27.46
N MET A 461 10.04 -31.32 28.55
CA MET A 461 8.63 -31.33 28.98
C MET A 461 8.04 -30.00 29.49
N PHE A 462 6.78 -29.72 29.13
CA PHE A 462 5.75 -28.84 29.74
C PHE A 462 6.09 -27.95 30.96
N THR A 463 5.99 -26.62 30.80
CA THR A 463 5.02 -25.67 31.45
C THR A 463 5.57 -24.27 31.72
N ARG A 464 4.70 -23.28 31.40
CA ARG A 464 4.50 -21.97 32.05
C ARG A 464 5.43 -20.79 31.66
N LYS A 465 4.75 -19.78 31.10
CA LYS A 465 4.96 -18.31 31.18
C LYS A 465 6.39 -17.84 31.46
N GLN A 466 7.01 -17.22 30.45
CA GLN A 466 7.90 -16.06 30.59
C GLN A 466 8.21 -15.51 29.19
N SER A 467 7.77 -14.30 28.88
CA SER A 467 8.54 -13.05 28.99
C SER A 467 9.23 -12.71 27.68
N ILE A 468 8.74 -11.65 27.06
CA ILE A 468 9.38 -10.94 25.95
C ILE A 468 10.80 -10.57 26.38
N HIS A 469 11.81 -11.14 25.72
CA HIS A 469 13.20 -10.75 25.91
C HIS A 469 13.58 -9.66 24.90
N PRO A 470 14.27 -8.59 25.31
CA PRO A 470 14.54 -7.43 24.48
C PRO A 470 15.72 -7.72 23.55
N ALA A 471 15.43 -8.00 22.29
CA ALA A 471 16.43 -7.99 21.23
C ALA A 471 16.12 -6.80 20.32
N ILE A 472 16.66 -5.65 20.69
CA ILE A 472 17.10 -4.46 19.88
C ILE A 472 17.23 -3.29 20.89
N ALA A 473 18.19 -3.40 21.81
CA ALA A 473 18.66 -2.28 22.65
C ALA A 473 20.20 -2.24 22.76
N GLY A 474 20.90 -3.19 22.12
CA GLY A 474 22.33 -3.43 22.30
C GLY A 474 23.26 -2.79 21.28
N VAL A 475 22.78 -1.92 20.37
CA VAL A 475 23.65 -1.27 19.37
C VAL A 475 23.97 0.18 19.74
N ILE A 476 23.03 0.89 20.37
CA ILE A 476 23.21 2.30 20.77
C ILE A 476 24.12 2.39 22.01
N GLY A 477 23.98 1.47 22.97
CA GLY A 477 24.86 1.42 24.14
C GLY A 477 26.33 1.11 23.81
N ALA A 478 26.57 0.24 22.83
CA ALA A 478 27.92 -0.14 22.42
C ALA A 478 28.67 1.00 21.71
N LEU A 479 27.97 1.78 20.88
CA LEU A 479 28.57 2.92 20.17
C LEU A 479 28.88 4.09 21.11
N VAL A 480 27.99 4.37 22.07
CA VAL A 480 28.23 5.42 23.07
C VAL A 480 29.36 5.02 24.02
N MET A 481 29.40 3.77 24.49
CA MET A 481 30.50 3.30 25.34
C MET A 481 31.84 3.27 24.60
N ALA A 482 31.86 2.93 23.31
CA ALA A 482 33.07 3.00 22.48
C ALA A 482 33.55 4.44 22.28
N ALA A 483 32.64 5.40 22.06
CA ALA A 483 32.97 6.81 21.93
C ALA A 483 33.50 7.41 23.24
N VAL A 484 32.87 7.08 24.37
CA VAL A 484 33.31 7.52 25.70
C VAL A 484 34.66 6.92 26.07
N MET A 485 34.87 5.62 25.82
CA MET A 485 36.18 4.98 26.03
C MET A 485 37.26 5.57 25.10
N GLY A 486 36.92 5.87 23.85
CA GLY A 486 37.81 6.55 22.92
C GLY A 486 38.26 7.93 23.42
N LEU A 487 37.33 8.72 23.95
CA LEU A 487 37.65 10.04 24.54
C LEU A 487 38.46 9.93 25.83
N VAL A 488 38.20 8.93 26.68
CA VAL A 488 38.98 8.69 27.90
C VAL A 488 40.42 8.29 27.56
N VAL A 489 40.63 7.42 26.57
CA VAL A 489 41.96 7.03 26.12
C VAL A 489 42.71 8.23 25.53
N LEU A 490 42.04 9.08 24.76
CA LEU A 490 42.63 10.27 24.15
C LEU A 490 43.00 11.33 25.21
N ALA A 491 42.15 11.51 26.23
CA ALA A 491 42.42 12.38 27.36
C ALA A 491 43.61 11.87 28.21
N LEU A 492 43.69 10.56 28.46
CA LEU A 492 44.84 9.96 29.15
C LEU A 492 46.13 10.11 28.35
N TYR A 493 46.06 10.04 27.01
CA TYR A 493 47.21 10.23 26.14
C TYR A 493 47.75 11.68 26.18
N MET A 494 46.85 12.66 26.28
CA MET A 494 47.19 14.08 26.37
C MET A 494 47.78 14.45 27.73
N VAL A 495 47.34 13.81 28.82
CA VAL A 495 47.80 14.08 30.19
C VAL A 495 49.09 13.29 30.54
N ALA A 496 49.28 12.09 30.01
CA ALA A 496 50.41 11.23 30.37
C ALA A 496 51.71 11.48 29.56
N GLY A 497 51.72 12.42 28.60
CA GLY A 497 52.94 12.91 27.97
C GLY A 497 53.82 11.86 27.28
N PHE A 498 53.23 10.79 26.73
CA PHE A 498 53.98 9.75 26.02
C PHE A 498 54.52 10.28 24.69
N ARG A 499 55.80 10.65 24.69
CA ARG A 499 56.56 10.92 23.46
C ARG A 499 56.89 9.59 22.78
N LEU A 500 56.21 9.28 21.68
CA LEU A 500 56.64 8.21 20.78
C LEU A 500 57.98 8.61 20.14
N ARG A 501 59.05 7.93 20.56
CA ARG A 501 60.37 8.00 19.95
C ARG A 501 60.30 7.30 18.59
N ARG A 502 60.44 8.05 17.49
CA ARG A 502 60.62 7.49 16.15
C ARG A 502 61.92 6.68 16.14
N VAL A 503 61.80 5.34 16.14
CA VAL A 503 62.92 4.45 15.84
C VAL A 503 63.03 4.36 14.33
N GLY A 504 64.24 4.64 13.83
CA GLY A 504 64.58 4.64 12.42
C GLY A 504 64.53 3.26 11.77
N ALA A 505 64.60 3.31 10.45
CA ALA A 505 64.50 2.22 9.50
C ALA A 505 65.34 0.98 9.85
N ASP A 506 64.79 -0.18 9.52
CA ASP A 506 65.59 -1.30 9.05
C ASP A 506 64.85 -2.03 7.93
N GLU A 507 65.50 -2.05 6.76
CA GLU A 507 65.14 -2.85 5.60
C GLU A 507 65.10 -4.34 5.99
N ARG A 508 63.94 -4.98 5.84
CA ARG A 508 63.89 -6.44 5.65
C ARG A 508 63.09 -6.78 4.42
N LYS A 509 63.84 -6.97 3.33
CA LYS A 509 63.45 -7.72 2.14
C LYS A 509 62.76 -9.02 2.56
N ARG A 510 61.50 -9.18 2.18
CA ARG A 510 60.86 -10.49 2.01
C ARG A 510 60.53 -10.63 0.54
N THR A 511 61.42 -11.34 -0.14
CA THR A 511 61.23 -11.91 -1.48
C THR A 511 60.01 -12.82 -1.49
N PHE A 512 58.95 -12.42 -2.17
CA PHE A 512 57.91 -13.33 -2.64
C PHE A 512 58.23 -13.67 -4.10
N GLY A 513 58.61 -14.93 -4.33
CA GLY A 513 59.00 -15.43 -5.64
C GLY A 513 57.80 -15.52 -6.58
N GLY A 514 57.80 -14.68 -7.61
CA GLY A 514 56.94 -14.84 -8.78
C GLY A 514 57.52 -15.88 -9.73
N PHE A 515 56.64 -16.70 -10.31
CA PHE A 515 56.94 -17.77 -11.26
C PHE A 515 57.74 -17.25 -12.47
N LYS A 516 58.95 -17.77 -12.68
CA LYS A 516 59.81 -17.48 -13.84
C LYS A 516 59.53 -18.51 -14.93
N ARG A 517 59.18 -18.07 -16.15
CA ARG A 517 59.20 -18.90 -17.36
C ARG A 517 60.22 -18.29 -18.34
N GLU A 518 61.03 -19.12 -18.98
CA GLU A 518 62.05 -18.68 -19.94
C GLU A 518 61.41 -17.93 -21.12
N GLY A 519 61.93 -16.73 -21.44
CA GLY A 519 61.66 -16.07 -22.73
C GLY A 519 61.15 -14.62 -22.74
N LYS A 520 61.25 -13.82 -21.68
CA LYS A 520 60.80 -12.40 -21.71
C LYS A 520 61.93 -11.41 -22.08
N LYS A 521 61.64 -10.43 -22.94
CA LYS A 521 62.54 -9.32 -23.35
C LYS A 521 62.42 -8.11 -22.41
N PRO A 522 63.41 -7.19 -22.36
CA PRO A 522 63.53 -6.17 -21.31
C PRO A 522 62.48 -5.04 -21.27
N SER A 523 61.42 -5.07 -22.09
CA SER A 523 60.44 -3.99 -22.20
C SER A 523 59.02 -4.35 -21.71
N ASP A 524 58.79 -5.57 -21.22
CA ASP A 524 57.47 -5.96 -20.73
C ASP A 524 57.28 -5.59 -19.27
N THR A 525 56.33 -4.69 -19.01
CA THR A 525 55.89 -4.32 -17.66
C THR A 525 55.09 -5.45 -17.01
N ASP A 526 55.37 -5.75 -15.74
CA ASP A 526 54.61 -6.73 -14.98
C ASP A 526 53.30 -6.11 -14.48
N VAL A 527 52.18 -6.78 -14.74
CA VAL A 527 50.85 -6.34 -14.31
C VAL A 527 50.62 -6.85 -12.89
N ASN A 528 50.51 -5.93 -11.92
CA ASN A 528 50.05 -6.27 -10.59
C ASN A 528 48.52 -6.41 -10.60
N VAL A 529 48.02 -7.62 -10.39
CA VAL A 529 46.60 -7.86 -10.16
C VAL A 529 46.28 -7.50 -8.71
N THR A 530 45.57 -6.40 -8.49
CA THR A 530 44.99 -6.10 -7.19
C THR A 530 43.76 -6.98 -6.98
N GLN A 531 43.63 -7.57 -5.80
CA GLN A 531 42.55 -8.48 -5.40
C GLN A 531 41.24 -7.74 -5.09
N ALA A 532 40.83 -6.85 -6.00
CA ALA A 532 39.56 -6.13 -5.96
C ALA A 532 39.18 -5.71 -7.39
N GLY A 533 38.56 -6.63 -8.14
CA GLY A 533 37.98 -6.37 -9.45
C GLY A 533 36.58 -6.98 -9.53
N MET A 534 35.58 -6.15 -9.78
CA MET A 534 34.18 -6.56 -9.97
C MET A 534 34.03 -7.34 -11.29
N HIS A 535 33.28 -8.44 -11.25
CA HIS A 535 32.88 -9.22 -12.42
C HIS A 535 32.03 -8.37 -13.37
N HIS A 536 32.54 -8.08 -14.57
CA HIS A 536 31.72 -7.68 -15.71
C HIS A 536 31.50 -8.92 -16.59
N GLU A 537 30.30 -9.46 -16.58
CA GLU A 537 29.87 -10.44 -17.57
C GLU A 537 29.52 -9.69 -18.86
N ARG A 538 30.33 -9.90 -19.89
CA ARG A 538 30.03 -9.47 -21.27
C ARG A 538 29.19 -10.56 -21.92
N VAL A 539 27.89 -10.32 -22.06
CA VAL A 539 27.06 -11.06 -23.01
C VAL A 539 27.16 -10.39 -24.38
N GLY A 540 27.97 -10.98 -25.26
CA GLY A 540 28.11 -10.59 -26.65
C GLY A 540 27.44 -11.62 -27.57
N SER A 541 26.56 -11.11 -28.41
CA SER A 541 25.95 -11.71 -29.60
C SER A 541 26.86 -12.68 -30.37
N TRP A 542 26.34 -13.86 -30.69
CA TRP A 542 26.85 -14.74 -31.76
C TRP A 542 25.68 -15.35 -32.53
N GLU A 543 25.43 -14.82 -33.72
CA GLU A 543 24.69 -15.52 -34.76
C GLU A 543 25.66 -16.26 -35.70
N LEU A 544 25.16 -17.41 -36.18
CA LEU A 544 25.48 -18.13 -37.42
C LEU A 544 26.88 -18.76 -37.59
N ARG A 545 26.88 -20.11 -37.56
CA ARG A 545 27.20 -20.94 -38.74
C ARG A 545 26.79 -22.40 -38.53
N GLY A 546 26.05 -22.93 -39.49
CA GLY A 546 25.65 -24.34 -39.54
C GLY A 546 26.71 -25.24 -40.18
N HIS A 547 26.64 -26.54 -39.86
CA HIS A 547 26.81 -27.64 -40.80
C HIS A 547 26.28 -28.96 -40.21
N GLU A 548 25.69 -29.78 -41.07
CA GLU A 548 25.01 -31.05 -40.81
C GLU A 548 25.92 -32.24 -40.40
N SER A 549 25.40 -33.04 -39.46
CA SER A 549 25.30 -34.53 -39.40
C SER A 549 26.55 -35.44 -39.41
N PRO A 550 26.52 -36.70 -38.86
CA PRO A 550 25.35 -37.59 -38.68
C PRO A 550 25.19 -38.35 -37.34
N ILE A 551 23.96 -38.85 -37.13
CA ILE A 551 23.51 -39.79 -36.10
C ILE A 551 23.42 -41.21 -36.70
N PRO A 552 23.63 -42.28 -35.91
CA PRO A 552 22.99 -43.57 -36.17
C PRO A 552 22.09 -44.04 -35.02
N GLY A 553 20.82 -44.40 -35.33
CA GLY A 553 20.16 -45.58 -34.75
C GLY A 553 18.72 -45.44 -34.23
N LEU A 554 17.79 -46.14 -34.92
CA LEU A 554 16.39 -46.52 -34.59
C LEU A 554 15.32 -45.40 -34.49
N GLY A 555 14.18 -45.40 -35.20
CA GLY A 555 13.62 -46.33 -36.19
C GLY A 555 12.07 -46.31 -36.22
N GLY A 556 11.47 -45.56 -37.17
CA GLY A 556 10.18 -45.83 -37.85
C GLY A 556 8.85 -45.50 -37.13
N VAL A 557 7.72 -45.15 -37.77
CA VAL A 557 7.28 -45.06 -39.18
C VAL A 557 6.07 -44.11 -39.23
N ILE A 558 6.03 -43.11 -40.12
CA ILE A 558 4.77 -42.46 -40.58
C ILE A 558 4.87 -42.20 -42.08
N THR A 559 3.84 -42.64 -42.81
CA THR A 559 3.67 -42.56 -44.26
C THR A 559 3.31 -41.15 -44.74
N LYS A 560 3.91 -40.73 -45.86
CA LYS A 560 3.56 -39.54 -46.66
C LYS A 560 2.22 -39.72 -47.36
N ASP A 561 1.48 -38.62 -47.52
CA ASP A 561 0.92 -38.29 -48.83
C ASP A 561 0.74 -36.77 -49.02
N PHE A 562 0.82 -36.39 -50.31
CA PHE A 562 1.11 -35.07 -50.86
C PHE A 562 -0.11 -34.13 -51.00
N SER A 563 0.17 -32.83 -50.83
CA SER A 563 -0.30 -31.66 -51.62
C SER A 563 -1.78 -31.51 -52.00
N ARG A 564 -2.40 -30.40 -51.54
CA ARG A 564 -3.31 -29.60 -52.38
C ARG A 564 -3.48 -28.16 -51.85
N SER A 565 -3.25 -27.20 -52.75
CA SER A 565 -3.62 -25.80 -52.65
C SER A 565 -5.12 -25.60 -52.87
N VAL A 566 -5.82 -24.83 -52.03
CA VAL A 566 -7.06 -24.12 -52.39
C VAL A 566 -7.12 -22.78 -51.64
N THR A 567 -7.25 -21.72 -52.42
CA THR A 567 -7.54 -20.33 -52.06
C THR A 567 -9.05 -20.06 -51.99
N ARG A 568 -9.43 -18.94 -51.33
CA ARG A 568 -10.75 -18.25 -51.16
C ARG A 568 -11.36 -18.45 -49.77
N ARG A 569 -12.02 -17.47 -49.14
CA ARG A 569 -12.41 -16.08 -49.44
C ARG A 569 -12.73 -15.46 -48.07
N ILE A 570 -12.34 -14.22 -47.81
CA ILE A 570 -12.96 -13.40 -46.77
C ILE A 570 -13.75 -12.36 -47.56
N ASP A 571 -15.06 -12.40 -47.39
CA ASP A 571 -15.97 -11.40 -47.94
C ASP A 571 -15.92 -10.18 -47.02
N ASP A 572 -15.67 -9.03 -47.64
CA ASP A 572 -15.82 -7.69 -47.10
C ASP A 572 -17.31 -7.36 -46.99
N ASP A 573 -17.73 -6.79 -45.86
CA ASP A 573 -18.80 -5.79 -45.82
C ASP A 573 -18.40 -4.72 -44.80
N ASP A 574 -18.22 -3.51 -45.32
CA ASP A 574 -17.96 -2.26 -44.63
C ASP A 574 -19.21 -1.77 -43.87
N ASP A 575 -19.02 -1.18 -42.68
CA ASP A 575 -19.45 0.19 -42.40
C ASP A 575 -18.97 0.72 -41.03
N GLN A 576 -17.90 1.51 -41.10
CA GLN A 576 -17.59 2.77 -40.42
C GLN A 576 -18.29 3.13 -39.08
N ILE A 577 -17.48 3.32 -38.03
CA ILE A 577 -17.21 4.62 -37.37
C ILE A 577 -15.86 4.48 -36.66
N SER A 578 -14.83 5.14 -37.18
CA SER A 578 -13.53 5.25 -36.52
C SER A 578 -13.15 6.72 -36.50
N ILE A 579 -13.41 7.36 -35.36
CA ILE A 579 -12.90 8.69 -35.03
C ILE A 579 -11.52 8.45 -34.43
N LEU A 580 -10.47 8.73 -35.20
CA LEU A 580 -9.16 9.20 -34.74
C LEU A 580 -8.33 9.52 -36.00
N GLY A 581 -8.32 10.81 -36.35
CA GLY A 581 -7.55 11.35 -37.48
C GLY A 581 -6.05 11.36 -37.21
N ALA A 582 -5.40 10.19 -37.29
CA ALA A 582 -3.95 10.08 -37.34
C ALA A 582 -3.54 9.36 -38.63
N LYS A 583 -2.87 10.08 -39.55
CA LYS A 583 -2.23 9.48 -40.72
C LYS A 583 -0.98 8.72 -40.27
N PRO A 584 -0.79 7.44 -40.64
CA PRO A 584 0.47 6.75 -40.39
C PRO A 584 1.57 7.30 -41.31
N ALA A 585 2.73 7.61 -40.72
CA ALA A 585 3.89 8.12 -41.44
C ALA A 585 4.54 7.00 -42.28
N ALA A 586 4.77 7.29 -43.57
CA ALA A 586 5.46 6.38 -44.48
C ALA A 586 6.96 6.30 -44.15
N VAL A 587 7.47 5.07 -44.04
CA VAL A 587 8.90 4.78 -43.94
C VAL A 587 9.53 5.07 -45.30
N ARG A 588 10.52 5.96 -45.32
CA ARG A 588 11.35 6.23 -46.50
C ARG A 588 12.64 5.43 -46.36
N GLU A 589 12.74 4.33 -47.10
CA GLU A 589 14.01 3.64 -47.30
C GLU A 589 14.94 4.53 -48.13
N ALA A 590 16.18 4.70 -47.67
CA ALA A 590 17.24 5.40 -48.38
C ALA A 590 18.27 4.38 -48.85
N LEU A 591 18.60 4.46 -50.14
CA LEU A 591 19.79 3.93 -50.78
C LEU A 591 21.07 4.57 -50.22
#